data_AF-A0A9E2F534-F1
#
_entry.id   AF-A0A9E2F534-F1
#
_cell.length_a   1.000
_cell.length_b   1.000
_cell.length_c   1.000
_cell.angle_alpha   90.00
_cell.angle_beta   90.00
_cell.angle_gamma   90.00
#
_symmetry.space_group_name_H-M   'P 1'
#
loop_
_entity.id
_entity.type
_entity.pdbx_description
1 polymer ?
#
loop_
_entity_poly.entity_id
_entity_poly.type
_entity_poly.pdbx_seq_one_letter_code
_entity_poly.pdbx_strand_id
1 'polypeptide(L)'
;MKDFFGFRTMVSTSVIKFIYIMGMIALTISGIVMLFQGDEERILIGVGTIIFGNLFWRVICEGGILLFSIHEILITVERNLSQK
;
A
#
# COMPACT_ATOMS: atom_id res chain seq x y z
N MET A 1 -17.94 5.81 -26.46
CA MET A 1 -17.43 6.19 -25.13
C MET A 1 -17.37 4.97 -24.23
N LYS A 2 -16.48 4.02 -24.55
CA LYS A 2 -16.52 2.65 -24.03
C LYS A 2 -15.18 2.23 -23.43
N ASP A 3 -14.42 3.15 -22.83
CA ASP A 3 -13.04 2.87 -22.37
C ASP A 3 -12.62 3.58 -21.08
N PHE A 4 -13.56 4.02 -20.24
CA PHE A 4 -13.21 4.62 -18.94
C PHE A 4 -13.21 3.63 -17.76
N PHE A 5 -13.75 2.42 -17.95
CA PHE A 5 -13.86 1.42 -16.88
C PHE A 5 -12.72 0.39 -16.84
N GLY A 6 -11.96 0.23 -17.93
CA GLY A 6 -10.75 -0.62 -17.93
C GLY A 6 -9.53 0.05 -17.26
N PHE A 7 -9.55 1.37 -17.13
CA PHE A 7 -8.45 2.11 -16.52
C PHE A 7 -8.49 2.02 -14.99
N ARG A 8 -9.68 2.05 -14.37
CA ARG A 8 -9.78 2.24 -12.92
C ARG A 8 -9.26 1.06 -12.10
N THR A 9 -9.50 -0.18 -12.52
CA THR A 9 -9.17 -1.34 -11.69
C THR A 9 -7.68 -1.73 -11.79
N MET A 10 -7.12 -1.79 -13.02
CA MET A 10 -5.68 -2.01 -13.22
C MET A 10 -4.81 -0.84 -12.71
N VAL A 11 -5.27 0.41 -12.87
CA VAL A 11 -4.56 1.57 -12.34
C VAL A 11 -4.67 1.64 -10.82
N SER A 12 -5.82 1.31 -10.22
CA SER A 12 -5.95 1.36 -8.75
C SER A 12 -4.94 0.43 -8.07
N THR A 13 -4.83 -0.83 -8.51
CA THR A 13 -3.87 -1.77 -7.94
C THR A 13 -2.42 -1.33 -8.18
N SER A 14 -2.09 -0.81 -9.36
CA SER A 14 -0.74 -0.34 -9.67
C SER A 14 -0.36 0.95 -8.92
N VAL A 15 -1.30 1.87 -8.74
CA VAL A 15 -1.12 3.12 -7.99
C VAL A 15 -0.91 2.82 -6.51
N ILE A 16 -1.68 1.90 -5.92
CA ILE A 16 -1.48 1.52 -4.51
C ILE A 16 -0.11 0.88 -4.31
N LYS A 17 0.35 0.03 -5.24
CA LYS A 17 1.72 -0.53 -5.21
C LYS A 17 2.79 0.56 -5.29
N PHE A 18 2.58 1.59 -6.10
CA PHE A 18 3.49 2.74 -6.19
C PHE A 18 3.54 3.52 -4.86
N ILE A 19 2.37 3.81 -4.29
CA ILE A 19 2.24 4.49 -2.98
C ILE A 19 2.88 3.64 -1.87
N TYR A 20 2.73 2.32 -1.92
CA TYR A 20 3.33 1.40 -0.95
C TYR A 20 4.86 1.56 -0.88
N ILE A 21 5.53 1.52 -2.04
CA ILE A 21 6.99 1.68 -2.13
C ILE A 21 7.40 3.08 -1.64
N MET A 22 6.71 4.12 -2.11
CA MET A 22 6.98 5.51 -1.69
C MET A 22 6.83 5.69 -0.17
N GLY A 23 5.79 5.14 0.42
CA GLY A 23 5.54 5.22 1.85
C GLY A 23 6.54 4.44 2.69
N MET A 24 6.96 3.25 2.26
CA MET A 24 8.05 2.51 2.93
C MET A 24 9.35 3.32 2.92
N ILE A 25 9.70 3.93 1.79
CA ILE A 25 10.90 4.76 1.68
C ILE A 25 10.78 5.97 2.62
N ALA A 26 9.63 6.66 2.61
CA ALA A 26 9.40 7.83 3.46
C ALA A 26 9.48 7.49 4.96
N LEU A 27 8.85 6.38 5.39
CA LEU A 27 8.90 5.92 6.78
C LEU A 27 10.32 5.54 7.20
N THR A 28 11.04 4.84 6.33
CA THR A 28 12.43 4.44 6.59
C THR A 28 13.33 5.65 6.71
N ILE A 29 13.23 6.63 5.81
CA ILE A 29 13.99 7.88 5.88
C ILE A 29 13.63 8.66 7.15
N SER A 30 12.34 8.78 7.47
CA SER A 30 11.90 9.51 8.66
C SER A 30 12.45 8.91 9.96
N GLY A 31 12.45 7.58 10.07
CA GLY A 31 13.03 6.88 11.20
C GLY A 31 14.54 7.07 11.27
N ILE A 32 15.25 6.95 10.14
CA ILE A 32 16.70 7.19 10.07
C ILE A 32 17.05 8.62 10.50
N VAL A 33 16.32 9.63 10.02
CA VAL A 33 16.54 11.04 10.41
C VAL A 33 16.37 11.24 11.91
N MET A 34 15.39 10.56 12.53
CA MET A 34 15.21 10.61 13.99
C MET A 34 16.37 9.97 14.75
N LEU A 35 17.01 8.93 14.21
CA LEU A 35 18.21 8.32 14.82
C LEU A 35 19.41 9.28 14.82
N PHE A 36 19.55 10.13 13.80
CA PHE A 36 20.66 11.09 13.68
C PHE A 36 20.53 12.33 14.58
N GLN A 37 19.38 12.53 15.23
CA GLN A 37 19.16 13.71 16.10
C GLN A 37 19.71 13.54 17.52
N GLY A 38 20.16 12.34 17.91
CA GLY A 38 20.98 12.12 19.11
C GLY A 38 20.25 12.12 20.46
N ASP A 39 18.97 12.50 20.52
CA ASP A 39 18.16 12.39 21.74
C ASP A 39 17.78 10.92 22.00
N GLU A 40 18.05 10.37 23.20
CA GLU A 40 17.75 8.98 23.55
C GLU A 40 16.26 8.61 23.33
N GLU A 41 15.35 9.53 23.67
CA GLU A 41 13.91 9.37 23.41
C GLU A 41 13.58 9.31 21.92
N ARG A 42 14.23 10.15 21.10
CA ARG A 42 14.04 10.15 19.64
C ARG A 42 14.61 8.92 18.98
N ILE A 43 15.70 8.36 19.51
CA ILE A 43 16.26 7.10 19.03
C ILE A 43 15.24 5.98 19.22
N LEU A 44 14.63 5.88 20.40
CA LEU A 44 13.61 4.87 20.69
C LEU A 44 12.38 5.03 19.79
N ILE A 45 11.90 6.27 19.62
CA ILE A 45 10.78 6.59 18.71
C ILE A 45 11.15 6.29 17.25
N GLY A 46 12.38 6.58 16.83
CA GLY A 46 12.89 6.31 15.49
C GLY A 46 12.93 4.81 15.18
N VAL A 47 13.50 4.00 16.07
CA VAL A 47 13.49 2.53 15.95
C VAL A 47 12.05 2.00 15.94
N GLY A 48 11.21 2.50 16.85
CA GLY A 48 9.79 2.15 16.89
C GLY A 48 9.07 2.48 15.58
N THR A 49 9.36 3.63 14.98
CA THR A 49 8.76 4.07 13.70
C THR A 49 9.23 3.21 12.54
N ILE A 50 10.51 2.82 12.50
CA ILE A 50 11.02 1.93 11.45
C ILE A 50 10.34 0.56 11.52
N ILE A 51 10.15 0.00 12.71
CA ILE A 51 9.56 -1.33 12.87
C ILE A 51 8.03 -1.27 12.78
N PHE A 52 7.38 -0.59 13.73
CA PHE A 52 5.93 -0.54 13.82
C PHE A 52 5.31 0.30 12.72
N GLY A 53 5.96 1.41 12.31
CA GLY A 53 5.47 2.25 11.22
C GLY A 53 5.48 1.50 9.88
N ASN A 54 6.58 0.83 9.52
CA ASN A 54 6.61 0.01 8.30
C ASN A 54 5.64 -1.18 8.40
N LEU A 55 5.55 -1.85 9.55
CA LEU A 55 4.62 -2.97 9.73
C LEU A 55 3.17 -2.52 9.52
N PHE A 56 2.77 -1.42 10.16
CA PHE A 56 1.42 -0.87 10.03
C PHE A 56 1.12 -0.42 8.61
N TRP A 57 2.06 0.28 7.98
CA TRP A 57 1.96 0.70 6.57
C TRP A 57 1.78 -0.50 5.65
N ARG A 58 2.57 -1.57 5.87
CA ARG A 58 2.48 -2.81 5.11
C ARG A 58 1.11 -3.44 5.20
N VAL A 59 0.53 -3.55 6.40
CA VAL A 59 -0.80 -4.14 6.61
C VAL A 59 -1.89 -3.34 5.88
N ILE A 60 -1.86 -2.01 5.97
CA ILE A 60 -2.86 -1.15 5.30
C ILE A 60 -2.72 -1.25 3.77
N CYS A 61 -1.50 -1.14 3.25
CA CYS A 61 -1.28 -1.17 1.81
C CYS A 61 -1.56 -2.55 1.21
N GLU A 62 -1.08 -3.63 1.82
CA GLU A 62 -1.38 -5.00 1.38
C GLU A 62 -2.88 -5.29 1.49
N GLY A 63 -3.55 -4.84 2.56
CA GLY A 63 -5.00 -4.95 2.70
C GLY A 63 -5.76 -4.22 1.58
N GLY A 64 -5.35 -3.00 1.24
CA GLY A 64 -5.92 -2.25 0.12
C GLY A 64 -5.74 -2.98 -1.21
N ILE A 65 -4.53 -3.44 -1.52
CA ILE A 65 -4.23 -4.21 -2.73
C ILE A 65 -5.09 -5.49 -2.80
N LEU A 66 -5.20 -6.20 -1.68
CA LEU A 66 -5.94 -7.45 -1.59
C LEU A 66 -7.45 -7.23 -1.81
N LEU A 67 -8.04 -6.18 -1.24
CA LEU A 67 -9.45 -5.83 -1.46
C LEU A 67 -9.74 -5.51 -2.93
N PHE A 68 -8.89 -4.71 -3.58
CA PHE A 68 -9.03 -4.41 -5.01
C PHE A 68 -8.85 -5.65 -5.88
N SER A 69 -7.90 -6.52 -5.53
CA SER A 69 -7.70 -7.78 -6.24
C SER A 69 -8.89 -8.72 -6.12
N ILE A 70 -9.49 -8.84 -4.94
CA ILE A 70 -10.72 -9.63 -4.74
C ILE A 70 -11.87 -9.07 -5.58
N HIS A 71 -12.02 -7.75 -5.63
CA HIS A 71 -13.06 -7.11 -6.44
C HIS A 71 -12.90 -7.40 -7.94
N GLU A 72 -11.68 -7.37 -8.47
CA GLU A 72 -11.40 -7.74 -9.87
C GLU A 72 -11.73 -9.20 -10.18
N ILE A 73 -11.36 -10.10 -9.28
CA ILE A 73 -11.62 -11.54 -9.44
C ILE A 73 -13.13 -11.78 -9.43
N LEU A 74 -13.87 -11.11 -8.53
CA LEU A 74 -15.32 -11.26 -8.42
C LEU A 74 -16.05 -10.81 -9.70
N ILE A 75 -15.71 -9.65 -10.26
CA ILE A 75 -16.26 -9.17 -11.53
C ILE A 75 -15.96 -10.15 -12.67
N THR A 76 -14.76 -10.72 -12.66
CA THR A 76 -14.35 -11.71 -13.67
C THR A 76 -15.20 -12.99 -13.58
N VAL A 77 -15.47 -13.49 -12.38
CA VAL A 77 -16.32 -14.67 -12.17
C VAL A 77 -17.77 -14.40 -12.59
N GLU A 78 -18.34 -13.26 -12.21
CA GLU A 78 -19.70 -12.85 -12.62
C GLU A 78 -19.86 -12.84 -14.16
N ARG A 79 -18.89 -12.23 -14.86
CA ARG A 79 -18.91 -12.12 -16.32
C ARG A 79 -18.86 -13.48 -17.02
N ASN A 80 -18.11 -14.43 -16.48
CA ASN A 80 -18.02 -15.79 -17.03
C ASN A 80 -19.32 -16.59 -16.82
N LEU A 81 -20.02 -16.38 -15.70
CA LEU A 81 -21.30 -17.02 -15.43
C LEU A 81 -22.43 -16.46 -16.31
N SER A 82 -22.42 -15.16 -16.61
CA SER A 82 -23.44 -14.54 -17.47
C SER A 82 -23.31 -14.89 -18.96
N GLN A 83 -22.18 -15.43 -19.43
CA GLN A 83 -21.99 -15.87 -20.81
C GLN A 83 -22.42 -17.32 -21.06
N LYS A 84 -22.83 -18.04 -20.02
CA LYS A 84 -23.25 -19.45 -20.08
C LYS A 84 -24.76 -19.58 -19.94
#